data_AF-A0A2V9JLY0-F1
#
_entry.id   AF-A0A2V9JLY0-F1
#
_cell.length_a   1.000
_cell.length_b   1.000
_cell.length_c   1.000
_cell.angle_alpha   90.00
_cell.angle_beta   90.00
_cell.angle_gamma   90.00
#
_symmetry.space_group_name_H-M   'P 1'
#
loop_
_entity.id
_entity.type
_entity.pdbx_description
1 polymer ?
#
loop_
_entity_poly.entity_id
_entity_poly.type
_entity_poly.pdbx_seq_one_letter_code
_entity_poly.pdbx_strand_id
1 'polypeptide(L)'
;LKDEAHKAELFLAVTVAAIFIFFSIGRSKLPGYVLPATVPLSILMARAWKGLDSGDGDRPDWLTAGFGALLALGLLTAAAPQLLHVASVQALAARKIPPKALEVIGPSLFWSGAILAALGALGRNLAARRRGNVLSLATFAPLAFTAPLLFVRWIQPLRAYAEASSSRQLSRTVLASPERELPIYGYYYFRTGLPFYLNRPVGLVTAGAGETTSNYISSEWQRLRRQALLRVQSGNTAAAGADATTGALQPEKGLARQTSEPARRETDLPLLIDAAELQALARSSPVSFLVMARNTHVAQAVKTVGRADLLWTTWDYSILEVPAARSEGDAK
;
A
#
# COMPACT_ATOMS: atom_id res chain seq x y z
N LEU A 1 42.47 17.92 11.01
CA LEU A 1 41.85 16.95 10.08
C LEU A 1 42.70 15.69 9.82
N LYS A 2 43.71 15.35 10.64
CA LYS A 2 44.63 14.21 10.39
C LYS A 2 44.27 12.91 11.11
N ASP A 3 43.19 12.87 11.88
CA ASP A 3 42.78 11.70 12.66
C ASP A 3 41.81 10.82 11.87
N GLU A 4 42.13 9.53 11.73
CA GLU A 4 41.37 8.53 10.96
C GLU A 4 39.92 8.38 11.47
N ALA A 5 39.71 8.53 12.78
CA ALA A 5 38.38 8.46 13.40
C ALA A 5 37.44 9.55 12.86
N HIS A 6 37.95 10.77 12.69
CA HIS A 6 37.20 11.91 12.15
C HIS A 6 36.85 11.70 10.67
N LYS A 7 37.69 11.00 9.89
CA LYS A 7 37.39 10.67 8.49
C LYS A 7 36.22 9.69 8.39
N ALA A 8 36.19 8.68 9.27
CA ALA A 8 35.11 7.68 9.30
C ALA A 8 33.76 8.33 9.68
N GLU A 9 33.75 9.21 10.68
CA GLU A 9 32.54 9.93 11.09
C GLU A 9 32.04 10.88 10.00
N LEU A 10 32.95 11.61 9.35
CA LEU A 10 32.62 12.46 8.21
C LEU A 10 32.04 11.63 7.06
N PHE A 11 32.63 10.48 6.74
CA PHE A 11 32.12 9.60 5.69
C PHE A 11 30.68 9.15 5.98
N LEU A 12 30.38 8.74 7.22
CA LEU A 12 29.03 8.35 7.62
C LEU A 12 28.05 9.53 7.53
N ALA A 13 28.44 10.72 8.02
CA ALA A 13 27.60 11.91 7.97
C ALA A 13 27.33 12.37 6.53
N VAL A 14 28.35 12.36 5.66
CA VAL A 14 28.21 12.64 4.23
C VAL A 14 27.33 11.60 3.55
N THR A 15 27.45 10.32 3.91
CA THR A 15 26.59 9.25 3.39
C THR A 15 25.12 9.50 3.74
N VAL A 16 24.83 9.86 5.00
CA VAL A 16 23.48 10.24 5.43
C VAL A 16 22.98 11.44 4.61
N ALA A 17 23.77 12.52 4.54
CA ALA A 17 23.40 13.71 3.79
C ALA A 17 23.14 13.41 2.30
N ALA A 18 24.00 12.61 1.66
CA ALA A 18 23.85 12.21 0.27
C ALA A 18 22.54 11.44 0.03
N ILE A 19 22.20 10.47 0.89
CA ILE A 19 20.94 9.71 0.80
C ILE A 19 19.74 10.67 0.91
N PHE A 20 19.73 11.54 1.91
CA PHE A 20 18.63 12.49 2.11
C PHE A 20 18.49 13.47 0.93
N ILE A 21 19.59 14.07 0.47
CA ILE A 21 19.58 15.02 -0.66
C ILE A 21 19.11 14.31 -1.94
N PHE A 22 19.68 13.15 -2.27
CA PHE A 22 19.35 12.41 -3.48
C PHE A 22 17.86 12.08 -3.55
N PHE A 23 17.29 11.53 -2.47
CA PHE A 23 15.87 11.18 -2.44
C PHE A 23 14.93 12.38 -2.20
N SER A 24 15.44 13.51 -1.69
CA SER A 24 14.67 14.75 -1.60
C SER A 24 14.47 15.43 -2.96
N ILE A 25 15.48 15.38 -3.82
CA ILE A 25 15.42 15.96 -5.19
C ILE A 25 14.54 15.09 -6.12
N GLY A 26 14.41 13.79 -5.83
CA GLY A 26 13.60 12.86 -6.62
C GLY A 26 12.13 13.29 -6.79
N ARG A 27 11.58 13.09 -8.00
CA ARG A 27 10.16 13.38 -8.32
C ARG A 27 9.19 12.44 -7.61
N SER A 28 9.59 11.18 -7.42
CA SER A 28 8.87 10.20 -6.61
C SER A 28 9.50 10.14 -5.22
N LYS A 29 8.67 10.22 -4.16
CA LYS A 29 9.11 10.16 -2.77
C LYS A 29 8.34 9.06 -2.07
N LEU A 30 9.01 7.96 -1.74
CA LEU A 30 8.46 6.92 -0.88
C LEU A 30 9.19 6.98 0.47
N PRO A 31 8.48 6.86 1.60
CA PRO A 31 9.09 6.91 2.93
C PRO A 31 10.25 5.91 3.10
N GLY A 32 10.19 4.76 2.42
CA GLY A 32 11.23 3.74 2.48
C GLY A 32 12.57 4.13 1.86
N TYR A 33 12.64 5.20 1.05
CA TYR A 33 13.87 5.59 0.37
C TYR A 33 14.98 6.05 1.30
N VAL A 34 14.64 6.59 2.48
CA VAL A 34 15.64 7.04 3.47
C VAL A 34 16.07 5.93 4.43
N LEU A 35 15.47 4.73 4.36
CA LEU A 35 15.83 3.60 5.23
C LEU A 35 17.33 3.25 5.19
N PRO A 36 18.03 3.29 4.04
CA PRO A 36 19.47 3.04 4.01
C PRO A 36 20.29 4.00 4.90
N ALA A 37 19.79 5.20 5.21
CA ALA A 37 20.46 6.14 6.10
C ALA A 37 20.41 5.71 7.58
N THR A 38 19.54 4.77 7.96
CA THR A 38 19.41 4.30 9.35
C THR A 38 20.68 3.62 9.86
N VAL A 39 21.39 2.89 9.00
CA VAL A 39 22.65 2.20 9.34
C VAL A 39 23.77 3.18 9.69
N PRO A 40 24.14 4.15 8.83
CA PRO A 40 25.18 5.12 9.21
C PRO A 40 24.74 6.00 10.39
N LEU A 41 23.45 6.35 10.52
CA LEU A 41 22.94 7.08 11.68
C LEU A 41 23.08 6.30 12.99
N SER A 42 22.82 4.99 12.99
CA SER A 42 22.95 4.17 14.21
C SER A 42 24.40 4.04 14.65
N ILE A 43 25.35 3.95 13.71
CA ILE A 43 26.79 3.95 14.01
C ILE A 43 27.22 5.30 14.60
N LEU A 44 26.80 6.42 14.01
CA LEU A 44 27.06 7.76 14.54
C LEU A 44 26.47 7.93 15.95
N MET A 45 25.24 7.45 16.17
CA MET A 45 24.60 7.47 17.48
C MET A 45 25.39 6.64 18.51
N ALA A 46 25.86 5.44 18.15
CA ALA A 46 26.67 4.61 19.03
C ALA A 46 27.99 5.28 19.43
N ARG A 47 28.65 5.99 18.49
CA ARG A 47 29.87 6.75 18.77
C ARG A 47 29.60 7.94 19.69
N ALA A 48 28.51 8.69 19.44
CA ALA A 48 28.09 9.77 20.32
C ALA A 48 27.80 9.27 21.76
N TRP A 49 27.22 8.07 21.87
CA TRP A 49 26.94 7.45 23.16
C TRP A 49 28.19 6.99 23.90
N LYS A 50 29.23 6.50 23.19
CA LYS A 50 30.52 6.12 23.79
C LYS A 50 31.22 7.30 24.48
N GLY A 51 30.99 8.52 23.99
CA GLY A 51 31.47 9.75 24.65
C GLY A 51 30.92 9.94 26.07
N LEU A 52 29.73 9.40 26.38
CA LEU A 52 29.10 9.48 27.70
C LEU A 52 29.78 8.59 28.75
N ASP A 53 30.39 7.47 28.32
CA ASP A 53 31.06 6.51 29.20
C ASP A 53 32.45 6.98 29.65
N SER A 54 33.03 7.93 28.92
CA SER A 54 34.42 8.37 29.15
C SER A 54 34.58 9.23 30.40
N GLY A 55 33.48 9.64 31.05
CA GLY A 55 33.47 10.34 32.36
C GLY A 55 34.06 11.75 32.36
N ASP A 56 34.83 12.10 31.34
CA ASP A 56 35.44 13.40 31.11
C ASP A 56 34.48 14.30 30.32
N GLY A 57 33.82 15.22 31.02
CA GLY A 57 33.06 16.28 30.38
C GLY A 57 31.79 16.68 31.12
N ASP A 58 31.42 17.94 30.88
CA ASP A 58 30.10 18.46 31.23
C ASP A 58 29.01 17.68 30.48
N ARG A 59 27.79 17.73 31.02
CA ARG A 59 26.66 17.01 30.42
C ARG A 59 26.42 17.49 28.99
N PRO A 60 26.31 16.59 27.99
CA PRO A 60 26.08 17.04 26.63
C PRO A 60 24.68 17.65 26.46
N ASP A 61 24.65 18.90 26.02
CA ASP A 61 23.41 19.63 25.74
C ASP A 61 22.50 18.89 24.74
N TRP A 62 23.10 18.21 23.76
CA TRP A 62 22.35 17.45 22.75
C TRP A 62 21.48 16.34 23.36
N LEU A 63 21.92 15.72 24.47
CA LEU A 63 21.19 14.63 25.12
C LEU A 63 19.95 15.17 25.83
N THR A 64 20.10 16.26 26.58
CA THR A 64 18.97 16.90 27.27
C THR A 64 18.00 17.57 26.30
N ALA A 65 18.52 18.13 25.19
CA ALA A 65 17.73 18.66 24.09
C ALA A 65 16.97 17.55 23.35
N GLY A 66 17.61 16.39 23.11
CA GLY A 66 16.98 15.23 22.48
C GLY A 66 15.78 14.71 23.28
N PHE A 67 15.93 14.53 24.59
CA PHE A 67 14.80 14.17 25.46
C PHE A 67 13.76 15.29 25.60
N GLY A 68 14.19 16.56 25.56
CA GLY A 68 13.28 17.70 25.49
C GLY A 68 12.44 17.70 24.22
N ALA A 69 13.03 17.39 23.07
CA ALA A 69 12.34 17.23 21.80
C ALA A 69 11.38 16.03 21.82
N LEU A 70 11.79 14.91 22.43
CA LEU A 70 10.92 13.73 22.62
C LEU A 70 9.70 14.07 23.48
N LEU A 71 9.90 14.81 24.57
CA LEU A 71 8.83 15.30 25.44
C LEU A 71 7.88 16.23 24.66
N ALA A 72 8.42 17.22 23.95
CA ALA A 72 7.61 18.14 23.15
C ALA A 72 6.80 17.41 22.07
N LEU A 73 7.42 16.48 21.35
CA LEU A 73 6.75 15.62 20.37
C LEU A 73 5.65 14.77 21.02
N GLY A 74 5.92 14.24 22.21
CA GLY A 74 4.93 13.49 22.99
C GLY A 74 3.71 14.33 23.35
N LEU A 75 3.92 15.55 23.86
CA LEU A 75 2.83 16.48 24.19
C LEU A 75 2.01 16.88 22.94
N LEU A 76 2.69 17.21 21.83
CA LEU A 76 2.02 17.52 20.56
C LEU A 76 1.18 16.33 20.05
N THR A 77 1.74 15.12 20.13
CA THR A 77 1.05 13.89 19.71
C THR A 77 -0.14 13.59 20.64
N ALA A 78 -0.01 13.84 21.95
CA ALA A 78 -1.08 13.65 22.91
C ALA A 78 -2.24 14.63 22.70
N ALA A 79 -1.94 15.85 22.23
CA ALA A 79 -2.93 16.87 21.89
C ALA A 79 -3.57 16.66 20.51
N ALA A 80 -2.95 15.88 19.61
CA ALA A 80 -3.41 15.67 18.24
C ALA A 80 -4.87 15.17 18.10
N PRO A 81 -5.43 14.33 18.98
CA PRO A 81 -6.84 13.93 18.92
C PRO A 81 -7.83 15.11 18.99
N GLN A 82 -7.44 16.25 19.56
CA GLN A 82 -8.27 17.45 19.58
C GLN A 82 -8.54 17.96 18.15
N LEU A 83 -7.58 17.77 17.23
CA LEU A 83 -7.77 18.12 15.82
C LEU A 83 -8.83 17.24 15.15
N LEU A 84 -9.05 16.01 15.62
CA LEU A 84 -10.09 15.12 15.06
C LEU A 84 -11.52 15.58 15.39
N HIS A 85 -11.68 16.49 16.36
CA HIS A 85 -12.98 17.10 16.68
C HIS A 85 -13.30 18.30 15.78
N VAL A 86 -12.33 18.78 15.00
CA VAL A 86 -12.55 19.84 14.01
C VAL A 86 -13.28 19.25 12.82
N ALA A 87 -14.46 19.76 12.47
CA ALA A 87 -15.34 19.19 11.45
C ALA A 87 -14.66 18.96 10.09
N SER A 88 -13.78 19.88 9.66
CA SER A 88 -13.03 19.74 8.40
C SER A 88 -12.01 18.59 8.42
N VAL A 89 -11.31 18.42 9.54
CA VAL A 89 -10.34 17.34 9.76
C VAL A 89 -11.07 16.01 9.90
N GLN A 90 -12.17 15.98 10.65
CA GLN A 90 -13.02 14.80 10.80
C GLN A 90 -13.57 14.35 9.45
N ALA A 91 -14.08 15.27 8.63
CA ALA A 91 -14.58 14.97 7.30
C ALA A 91 -13.47 14.43 6.37
N LEU A 92 -12.26 15.02 6.43
CA LEU A 92 -11.13 14.53 5.66
C LEU A 92 -10.66 13.14 6.12
N ALA A 93 -10.63 12.91 7.44
CA ALA A 93 -10.26 11.63 8.04
C ALA A 93 -11.28 10.55 7.68
N ALA A 94 -12.58 10.82 7.83
CA ALA A 94 -13.66 9.89 7.49
C ALA A 94 -13.69 9.52 6.00
N ARG A 95 -13.16 10.38 5.12
CA ARG A 95 -13.01 10.08 3.67
C ARG A 95 -11.86 9.12 3.36
N LYS A 96 -10.81 9.08 4.18
CA LYS A 96 -9.57 8.33 3.90
C LYS A 96 -9.34 7.15 4.84
N ILE A 97 -9.91 7.20 6.03
CA ILE A 97 -9.66 6.26 7.12
C ILE A 97 -10.96 5.51 7.41
N PRO A 98 -10.91 4.16 7.44
CA PRO A 98 -12.05 3.35 7.80
C PRO A 98 -12.62 3.72 9.19
N PRO A 99 -13.95 3.72 9.40
CA PRO A 99 -14.56 4.11 10.66
C PRO A 99 -13.99 3.38 11.88
N LYS A 100 -13.83 2.05 11.79
CA LYS A 100 -13.22 1.22 12.86
C LYS A 100 -11.80 1.63 13.21
N ALA A 101 -11.00 2.07 12.22
CA ALA A 101 -9.65 2.54 12.46
C ALA A 101 -9.67 3.95 13.09
N LEU A 102 -10.61 4.80 12.66
CA LEU A 102 -10.74 6.17 13.18
C LEU A 102 -11.09 6.18 14.67
N GLU A 103 -11.98 5.28 15.11
CA GLU A 103 -12.36 5.12 16.53
C GLU A 103 -11.16 4.84 17.44
N VAL A 104 -10.18 4.06 16.96
CA VAL A 104 -8.99 3.68 17.74
C VAL A 104 -7.81 4.65 17.55
N ILE A 105 -7.80 5.50 16.52
CA ILE A 105 -6.70 6.45 16.25
C ILE A 105 -6.64 7.57 17.27
N GLY A 106 -7.77 8.09 17.75
CA GLY A 106 -7.77 9.15 18.78
C GLY A 106 -7.09 8.71 20.08
N PRO A 107 -7.60 7.64 20.75
CA PRO A 107 -6.94 7.05 21.92
C PRO A 107 -5.52 6.57 21.58
N SER A 108 -5.33 6.06 20.35
CA SER A 108 -4.08 5.94 19.59
C SER A 108 -2.98 6.91 19.98
N LEU A 109 -3.20 8.10 19.44
CA LEU A 109 -2.32 9.24 19.50
C LEU A 109 -2.16 9.76 20.92
N PHE A 110 -3.24 9.82 21.71
CA PHE A 110 -3.17 10.28 23.10
C PHE A 110 -2.13 9.47 23.91
N TRP A 111 -2.27 8.15 23.93
CA TRP A 111 -1.40 7.28 24.70
C TRP A 111 0.01 7.17 24.11
N SER A 112 0.16 7.19 22.77
CA SER A 112 1.49 7.30 22.16
C SER A 112 2.20 8.58 22.59
N GLY A 113 1.48 9.70 22.60
CA GLY A 113 1.99 10.98 23.08
C GLY A 113 2.35 10.95 24.56
N ALA A 114 1.51 10.36 25.40
CA ALA A 114 1.77 10.18 26.83
C ALA A 114 3.01 9.31 27.09
N ILE A 115 3.19 8.22 26.34
CA ILE A 115 4.39 7.36 26.43
C ILE A 115 5.64 8.16 26.05
N LEU A 116 5.62 8.86 24.92
CA LEU A 116 6.73 9.70 24.46
C LEU A 116 7.06 10.82 25.46
N ALA A 117 6.05 11.47 26.01
CA ALA A 117 6.19 12.50 27.02
C ALA A 117 6.80 11.94 28.32
N ALA A 118 6.31 10.79 28.79
CA ALA A 118 6.82 10.12 29.98
C ALA A 118 8.29 9.69 29.80
N LEU A 119 8.63 9.08 28.67
CA LEU A 119 10.00 8.65 28.35
C LEU A 119 10.94 9.86 28.15
N GLY A 120 10.45 10.92 27.51
CA GLY A 120 11.16 12.19 27.35
C GLY A 120 11.47 12.85 28.70
N ALA A 121 10.46 12.98 29.57
CA ALA A 121 10.62 13.54 30.92
C ALA A 121 11.54 12.67 31.79
N LEU A 122 11.38 11.35 31.76
CA LEU A 122 12.21 10.39 32.47
C LEU A 122 13.67 10.48 32.00
N GLY A 123 13.91 10.41 30.69
CA GLY A 123 15.25 10.50 30.11
C GLY A 123 15.93 11.83 30.40
N ARG A 124 15.20 12.95 30.31
CA ARG A 124 15.72 14.28 30.69
C ARG A 124 16.09 14.34 32.17
N ASN A 125 15.27 13.78 33.05
CA ASN A 125 15.52 13.76 34.48
C ASN A 125 16.72 12.86 34.84
N LEU A 126 16.84 11.70 34.19
CA LEU A 126 17.99 10.80 34.34
C LEU A 126 19.27 11.47 33.82
N ALA A 127 19.20 12.18 32.70
CA ALA A 127 20.30 12.97 32.16
C ALA A 127 20.77 14.07 33.12
N ALA A 128 19.83 14.69 33.84
CA ALA A 128 20.12 15.72 34.84
C ALA A 128 20.69 15.17 36.15
N ARG A 129 20.43 13.91 36.52
CA ARG A 129 20.75 13.36 37.85
C ARG A 129 21.90 12.34 37.87
N ARG A 130 22.20 11.66 36.76
CA ARG A 130 23.21 10.59 36.70
C ARG A 130 24.52 11.11 36.08
N ARG A 131 25.62 10.36 36.28
CA ARG A 131 26.96 10.61 35.73
C ARG A 131 27.64 9.27 35.34
N GLY A 132 28.64 9.34 34.46
CA GLY A 132 29.44 8.18 34.01
C GLY A 132 28.62 7.08 33.34
N ASN A 133 29.06 5.82 33.40
CA ASN A 133 28.40 4.68 32.74
C ASN A 133 26.92 4.50 33.13
N VAL A 134 26.54 4.93 34.34
CA VAL A 134 25.14 4.90 34.80
C VAL A 134 24.28 5.88 34.00
N LEU A 135 24.82 7.03 33.56
CA LEU A 135 24.12 7.97 32.69
C LEU A 135 23.82 7.35 31.33
N SER A 136 24.83 6.73 30.71
CA SER A 136 24.74 6.08 29.41
C SER A 136 23.66 4.99 29.39
N LEU A 137 23.70 4.05 30.34
CA LEU A 137 22.70 2.98 30.43
C LEU A 137 21.30 3.52 30.79
N ALA A 138 21.22 4.44 31.76
CA ALA A 138 19.94 4.97 32.22
C ALA A 138 19.22 5.82 31.17
N THR A 139 19.95 6.49 30.28
CA THR A 139 19.37 7.27 29.19
C THR A 139 19.10 6.42 27.95
N PHE A 140 19.89 5.36 27.71
CA PHE A 140 19.66 4.47 26.58
C PHE A 140 18.36 3.66 26.75
N ALA A 141 18.07 3.19 27.97
CA ALA A 141 16.90 2.35 28.23
C ALA A 141 15.57 3.02 27.81
N PRO A 142 15.23 4.26 28.23
CA PRO A 142 14.03 4.96 27.75
C PRO A 142 13.93 5.07 26.23
N LEU A 143 15.06 5.30 25.55
CA LEU A 143 15.10 5.40 24.09
C LEU A 143 14.84 4.02 23.44
N ALA A 144 15.49 2.97 23.94
CA ALA A 144 15.33 1.61 23.45
C ALA A 144 13.88 1.09 23.63
N PHE A 145 13.20 1.47 24.72
CA PHE A 145 11.80 1.10 24.95
C PHE A 145 10.80 1.90 24.12
N THR A 146 11.19 3.02 23.50
CA THR A 146 10.27 3.86 22.71
C THR A 146 9.65 3.08 21.55
N ALA A 147 10.47 2.43 20.73
CA ALA A 147 9.99 1.67 19.57
C ALA A 147 9.07 0.50 19.91
N PRO A 148 9.41 -0.45 20.82
CA PRO A 148 8.52 -1.57 21.14
C PRO A 148 7.22 -1.12 21.81
N LEU A 149 7.24 -0.10 22.68
CA LEU A 149 6.02 0.42 23.31
C LEU A 149 5.08 1.04 22.28
N LEU A 150 5.62 1.85 21.36
CA LEU A 150 4.83 2.40 20.25
C LEU A 150 4.34 1.31 19.32
N PHE A 151 5.17 0.30 19.00
CA PHE A 151 4.76 -0.80 18.15
C PHE A 151 3.56 -1.54 18.74
N VAL A 152 3.64 -1.98 20.01
CA VAL A 152 2.53 -2.64 20.71
C VAL A 152 1.29 -1.77 20.71
N ARG A 153 1.45 -0.46 20.93
CA ARG A 153 0.34 0.49 20.93
C ARG A 153 -0.37 0.59 19.58
N TRP A 154 0.38 0.47 18.48
CA TRP A 154 -0.11 0.63 17.12
C TRP A 154 -0.58 -0.67 16.45
N ILE A 155 -0.39 -1.84 17.06
CA ILE A 155 -0.88 -3.13 16.49
C ILE A 155 -2.38 -3.07 16.18
N GLN A 156 -3.21 -2.58 17.11
CA GLN A 156 -4.67 -2.55 16.94
C GLN A 156 -5.12 -1.59 15.82
N PRO A 157 -4.72 -0.29 15.82
CA PRO A 157 -5.01 0.60 14.69
C PRO A 157 -4.51 0.09 13.34
N LEU A 158 -3.29 -0.45 13.30
CA LEU A 158 -2.71 -0.99 12.07
C LEU A 158 -3.50 -2.20 11.57
N ARG A 159 -3.96 -3.09 12.45
CA ARG A 159 -4.83 -4.22 12.08
C ARG A 159 -6.18 -3.74 11.56
N ALA A 160 -6.85 -2.82 12.26
CA ALA A 160 -8.14 -2.27 11.82
C ALA A 160 -8.03 -1.60 10.44
N TYR A 161 -6.96 -0.85 10.21
CA TYR A 161 -6.69 -0.25 8.91
C TYR A 161 -6.36 -1.30 7.84
N ALA A 162 -5.49 -2.27 8.16
CA ALA A 162 -5.07 -3.32 7.25
C ALA A 162 -6.25 -4.23 6.84
N GLU A 163 -7.15 -4.55 7.75
CA GLU A 163 -8.34 -5.36 7.45
C GLU A 163 -9.28 -4.67 6.46
N ALA A 164 -9.52 -3.36 6.65
CA ALA A 164 -10.41 -2.59 5.78
C ALA A 164 -9.80 -2.25 4.41
N SER A 165 -8.48 -2.02 4.36
CA SER A 165 -7.75 -1.74 3.11
C SER A 165 -7.38 -3.02 2.34
N SER A 166 -7.26 -4.16 3.02
CA SER A 166 -6.94 -5.44 2.39
C SER A 166 -8.11 -5.95 1.55
N SER A 167 -7.77 -6.68 0.49
CA SER A 167 -8.73 -7.42 -0.33
C SER A 167 -9.11 -8.78 0.27
N ARG A 168 -8.53 -9.15 1.43
CA ARG A 168 -8.72 -10.46 2.06
C ARG A 168 -10.16 -10.71 2.53
N GLN A 169 -10.81 -9.70 3.09
CA GLN A 169 -12.20 -9.85 3.51
C GLN A 169 -13.12 -9.93 2.29
N LEU A 170 -12.91 -9.06 1.30
CA LEU A 170 -13.64 -9.09 0.03
C LEU A 170 -13.54 -10.44 -0.67
N SER A 171 -12.32 -10.97 -0.81
CA SER A 171 -12.10 -12.25 -1.47
C SER A 171 -12.81 -13.40 -0.73
N ARG A 172 -12.80 -13.38 0.61
CA ARG A 172 -13.55 -14.36 1.42
C ARG A 172 -15.04 -14.27 1.19
N THR A 173 -15.61 -13.06 1.12
CA THR A 173 -17.03 -12.84 0.82
C THR A 173 -17.38 -13.39 -0.56
N VAL A 174 -16.60 -13.04 -1.60
CA VAL A 174 -16.80 -13.53 -2.96
C VAL A 174 -16.70 -15.06 -3.02
N LEU A 175 -15.68 -15.66 -2.42
CA LEU A 175 -15.48 -17.12 -2.45
C LEU A 175 -16.56 -17.90 -1.69
N ALA A 176 -17.19 -17.27 -0.69
CA ALA A 176 -18.31 -17.83 0.06
C ALA A 176 -19.67 -17.60 -0.62
N SER A 177 -19.74 -16.68 -1.59
CA SER A 177 -20.97 -16.32 -2.31
C SER A 177 -21.24 -17.25 -3.50
N PRO A 178 -22.49 -17.35 -3.99
CA PRO A 178 -22.81 -18.07 -5.23
C PRO A 178 -22.03 -17.56 -6.45
N GLU A 179 -21.63 -16.28 -6.43
CA GLU A 179 -20.95 -15.59 -7.52
C GLU A 179 -19.43 -15.86 -7.56
N ARG A 180 -18.93 -16.81 -6.77
CA ARG A 180 -17.50 -17.12 -6.60
C ARG A 180 -16.74 -17.37 -7.89
N GLU A 181 -17.41 -17.89 -8.92
CA GLU A 181 -16.80 -18.19 -10.23
C GLU A 181 -16.98 -17.04 -11.24
N LEU A 182 -17.78 -16.01 -10.94
CA LEU A 182 -18.05 -14.94 -11.89
C LEU A 182 -16.81 -14.06 -12.10
N PRO A 183 -16.53 -13.61 -13.34
CA PRO A 183 -15.49 -12.62 -13.64
C PRO A 183 -15.74 -11.33 -12.85
N ILE A 184 -14.67 -10.64 -12.45
CA ILE A 184 -14.77 -9.40 -11.66
C ILE A 184 -14.03 -8.26 -12.36
N TYR A 185 -14.69 -7.11 -12.47
CA TYR A 185 -14.13 -5.88 -13.03
C TYR A 185 -14.08 -4.75 -11.99
N GLY A 186 -12.91 -4.16 -11.77
CA GLY A 186 -12.77 -2.92 -11.01
C GLY A 186 -13.12 -1.71 -11.87
N TYR A 187 -14.18 -0.98 -11.52
CA TYR A 187 -14.62 0.23 -12.24
C TYR A 187 -13.87 1.47 -11.75
N TYR A 188 -12.83 1.90 -12.48
CA TYR A 188 -11.90 2.97 -12.07
C TYR A 188 -11.38 2.79 -10.63
N TYR A 189 -11.28 1.53 -10.19
CA TYR A 189 -10.92 1.18 -8.83
C TYR A 189 -10.28 -0.21 -8.81
N PHE A 190 -8.94 -0.24 -8.73
CA PHE A 190 -8.19 -1.47 -8.70
C PHE A 190 -7.65 -1.77 -7.30
N ARG A 191 -8.07 -2.89 -6.71
CA ARG A 191 -7.49 -3.41 -5.48
C ARG A 191 -6.40 -4.43 -5.82
N THR A 192 -5.14 -4.02 -5.71
CA THR A 192 -3.96 -4.80 -6.15
C THR A 192 -3.82 -6.18 -5.48
N GLY A 193 -4.31 -6.34 -4.26
CA GLY A 193 -4.29 -7.63 -3.55
C GLY A 193 -5.41 -8.59 -3.95
N LEU A 194 -6.44 -8.13 -4.68
CA LEU A 194 -7.62 -8.94 -4.97
C LEU A 194 -7.32 -10.12 -5.91
N PRO A 195 -6.54 -9.97 -7.01
CA PRO A 195 -6.16 -11.11 -7.84
C PRO A 195 -5.40 -12.19 -7.07
N PHE A 196 -4.52 -11.77 -6.14
CA PHE A 196 -3.75 -12.67 -5.30
C PHE A 196 -4.65 -13.53 -4.38
N TYR A 197 -5.64 -12.91 -3.71
CA TYR A 197 -6.50 -13.66 -2.79
C TYR A 197 -7.60 -14.48 -3.48
N LEU A 198 -8.04 -14.09 -4.68
CA LEU A 198 -9.00 -14.87 -5.47
C LEU A 198 -8.32 -15.98 -6.29
N ASN A 199 -6.99 -15.95 -6.40
CA ASN A 199 -6.21 -16.85 -7.24
C ASN A 199 -6.69 -16.89 -8.70
N ARG A 200 -7.12 -15.72 -9.21
CA ARG A 200 -7.58 -15.51 -10.59
C ARG A 200 -7.45 -14.04 -10.97
N PRO A 201 -7.32 -13.71 -12.26
CA PRO A 201 -7.20 -12.33 -12.69
C PRO A 201 -8.49 -11.55 -12.41
N VAL A 202 -8.33 -10.23 -12.19
CA VAL A 202 -9.44 -9.28 -12.01
C VAL A 202 -9.31 -8.25 -13.10
N GLY A 203 -10.37 -8.06 -13.88
CA GLY A 203 -10.43 -7.05 -14.92
C GLY A 203 -10.41 -5.64 -14.34
N LEU A 204 -9.88 -4.68 -15.10
CA LEU A 204 -9.84 -3.28 -14.72
C LEU A 204 -10.43 -2.44 -15.84
N VAL A 205 -11.44 -1.65 -15.47
CA VAL A 205 -12.02 -0.62 -16.32
C VAL A 205 -11.24 0.67 -16.05
N THR A 206 -10.53 1.17 -17.05
CA THR A 206 -9.67 2.34 -16.91
C THR A 206 -9.54 3.14 -18.21
N ALA A 207 -9.34 4.45 -18.07
CA ALA A 207 -8.99 5.32 -19.19
C ALA A 207 -7.47 5.38 -19.46
N GLY A 208 -6.65 5.16 -18.43
CA GLY A 208 -5.22 5.49 -18.46
C GLY A 208 -4.32 4.72 -17.49
N ALA A 209 -4.82 3.66 -16.88
CA ALA A 209 -4.18 2.88 -15.80
C ALA A 209 -3.73 3.70 -14.57
N GLY A 210 -4.31 4.88 -14.34
CA GLY A 210 -4.01 5.71 -13.16
C GLY A 210 -4.43 5.07 -11.84
N GLU A 211 -5.31 4.08 -11.89
CA GLU A 211 -5.77 3.26 -10.77
C GLU A 211 -4.73 2.21 -10.36
N THR A 212 -3.76 1.93 -11.22
CA THR A 212 -2.67 1.02 -10.90
C THR A 212 -1.65 1.74 -10.03
N THR A 213 -1.03 1.02 -9.08
CA THR A 213 0.00 1.60 -8.20
C THR A 213 1.36 1.76 -8.89
N SER A 214 1.45 1.44 -10.19
CA SER A 214 2.70 1.42 -10.94
C SER A 214 2.77 2.62 -11.89
N ASN A 215 3.68 3.55 -11.58
CA ASN A 215 4.01 4.67 -12.47
C ASN A 215 4.45 4.21 -13.86
N TYR A 216 5.07 3.03 -13.96
CA TYR A 216 5.47 2.47 -15.25
C TYR A 216 4.24 2.10 -16.09
N ILE A 217 3.26 1.41 -15.52
CA ILE A 217 2.05 0.98 -16.24
C ILE A 217 1.25 2.20 -16.73
N SER A 218 1.10 3.23 -15.89
CA SER A 218 0.40 4.45 -16.29
C SER A 218 1.15 5.21 -17.38
N SER A 219 2.48 5.33 -17.30
CA SER A 219 3.29 6.01 -18.32
C SER A 219 3.32 5.28 -19.67
N GLU A 220 3.26 3.95 -19.65
CA GLU A 220 3.39 3.10 -20.84
C GLU A 220 2.04 2.53 -21.31
N TRP A 221 0.94 3.06 -20.76
CA TRP A 221 -0.40 2.53 -20.96
C TRP A 221 -0.77 2.35 -22.43
N GLN A 222 -0.54 3.39 -23.24
CA GLN A 222 -0.88 3.37 -24.67
C GLN A 222 -0.09 2.29 -25.44
N ARG A 223 1.17 2.06 -25.05
CA ARG A 223 1.99 1.00 -25.65
C ARG A 223 1.49 -0.38 -25.24
N LEU A 224 1.23 -0.59 -23.96
CA LEU A 224 0.74 -1.86 -23.41
C LEU A 224 -0.64 -2.23 -23.98
N ARG A 225 -1.56 -1.27 -24.09
CA ARG A 225 -2.90 -1.50 -24.68
C ARG A 225 -2.81 -1.93 -26.14
N ARG A 226 -1.98 -1.27 -26.95
CA ARG A 226 -1.76 -1.66 -28.36
C ARG A 226 -1.21 -3.09 -28.47
N GLN A 227 -0.24 -3.45 -27.63
CA GLN A 227 0.32 -4.82 -27.63
C GLN A 227 -0.71 -5.87 -27.23
N ALA A 228 -1.58 -5.58 -26.26
CA ALA A 228 -2.65 -6.49 -25.85
C ALA A 228 -3.66 -6.73 -26.98
N LEU A 229 -4.11 -5.66 -27.65
CA LEU A 229 -5.03 -5.75 -28.79
C LEU A 229 -4.43 -6.55 -29.95
N LEU A 230 -3.14 -6.36 -30.26
CA LEU A 230 -2.44 -7.11 -31.30
C LEU A 230 -2.33 -8.60 -30.97
N ARG A 231 -2.14 -8.98 -29.69
CA ARG A 231 -2.12 -10.39 -29.27
C ARG A 231 -3.47 -11.06 -29.46
N VAL A 232 -4.56 -10.38 -29.11
CA VAL A 232 -5.93 -10.91 -29.32
C VAL A 232 -6.20 -11.10 -30.82
N GLN A 233 -5.82 -10.13 -31.65
CA GLN A 233 -5.96 -10.25 -33.11
C GLN A 233 -5.09 -11.39 -33.67
N SER A 234 -3.85 -11.52 -33.22
CA SER A 234 -2.93 -12.57 -33.65
C SER A 234 -3.39 -13.96 -33.22
N GLY A 235 -3.94 -14.10 -32.01
CA GLY A 235 -4.51 -15.35 -31.49
C GLY A 235 -5.75 -15.78 -32.28
N ASN A 236 -6.63 -14.82 -32.62
CA ASN A 236 -7.79 -15.08 -33.46
C ASN A 236 -7.39 -15.46 -34.90
N THR A 237 -6.34 -14.89 -35.46
CA THR A 237 -5.82 -15.30 -36.78
C THR A 237 -5.10 -16.65 -36.76
N ALA A 238 -4.44 -17.02 -35.67
CA ALA A 238 -3.82 -18.33 -35.52
C ALA A 238 -4.88 -19.44 -35.34
N ALA A 239 -5.96 -19.16 -34.61
CA ALA A 239 -7.11 -20.06 -34.50
C ALA A 239 -7.88 -20.19 -35.83
N ALA A 240 -7.98 -19.10 -36.62
CA ALA A 240 -8.58 -19.15 -37.96
C ALA A 240 -7.67 -19.79 -39.03
N GLY A 241 -6.35 -19.78 -38.83
CA GLY A 241 -5.37 -20.39 -39.73
C GLY A 241 -5.05 -21.86 -39.45
N ALA A 242 -5.44 -22.39 -38.28
CA ALA A 242 -5.21 -23.79 -37.93
C ALA A 242 -6.16 -24.78 -38.62
N ASP A 243 -7.20 -24.30 -39.31
CA ASP A 243 -8.11 -25.11 -40.14
C ASP A 243 -7.73 -25.12 -41.63
N ALA A 244 -6.58 -24.55 -42.00
CA ALA A 244 -6.05 -24.66 -43.35
C ALA A 244 -4.54 -24.95 -43.33
N THR A 245 -4.17 -26.02 -44.04
CA THR A 245 -2.82 -26.46 -44.43
C THR A 245 -2.02 -27.33 -43.45
N THR A 246 -2.14 -28.64 -43.66
CA THR A 246 -1.12 -29.68 -43.49
C THR A 246 0.23 -29.25 -44.10
N GLY A 247 1.34 -29.39 -43.38
CA GLY A 247 2.69 -29.29 -43.95
C GLY A 247 3.80 -29.10 -42.94
N ALA A 248 4.61 -30.14 -42.75
CA ALA A 248 5.72 -30.26 -41.79
C ALA A 248 6.77 -29.12 -41.83
N LEU A 249 7.35 -28.82 -40.65
CA LEU A 249 8.79 -28.62 -40.43
C LEU A 249 9.13 -28.63 -38.92
N GLN A 250 10.29 -29.20 -38.61
CA GLN A 250 10.76 -29.71 -37.30
C GLN A 250 11.12 -28.65 -36.24
N PRO A 251 11.22 -29.04 -34.94
CA PRO A 251 11.37 -28.11 -33.82
C PRO A 251 12.84 -27.78 -33.52
N GLU A 252 13.17 -26.50 -33.51
CA GLU A 252 14.42 -26.00 -32.91
C GLU A 252 14.32 -26.07 -31.38
N LYS A 253 15.24 -26.84 -30.80
CA LYS A 253 15.43 -27.03 -29.36
C LYS A 253 15.97 -25.74 -28.73
N GLY A 254 15.19 -25.12 -27.85
CA GLY A 254 15.67 -24.00 -27.04
C GLY A 254 14.79 -23.73 -25.82
N LEU A 255 15.22 -24.23 -24.66
CA LEU A 255 14.82 -23.81 -23.32
C LEU A 255 13.36 -24.08 -22.90
N ALA A 256 13.01 -25.37 -22.76
CA ALA A 256 11.84 -25.81 -22.02
C ALA A 256 11.99 -25.50 -20.52
N ARG A 257 11.50 -24.34 -20.09
CA ARG A 257 11.11 -24.13 -18.70
C ARG A 257 9.69 -24.69 -18.57
N GLN A 258 9.58 -25.89 -18.02
CA GLN A 258 8.30 -26.50 -17.63
C GLN A 258 7.62 -25.60 -16.58
N THR A 259 6.82 -24.64 -17.03
CA THR A 259 5.68 -24.16 -16.26
C THR A 259 4.54 -25.12 -16.58
N SER A 260 4.27 -26.02 -15.65
CA SER A 260 3.03 -26.77 -15.58
C SER A 260 1.87 -25.79 -15.48
N GLU A 261 1.30 -25.40 -16.62
CA GLU A 261 0.03 -24.70 -16.70
C GLU A 261 -1.08 -25.63 -16.21
N PRO A 262 -1.87 -25.24 -15.18
CA PRO A 262 -3.17 -25.86 -14.99
C PRO A 262 -4.09 -25.31 -16.07
N ALA A 263 -4.33 -26.10 -17.11
CA ALA A 263 -5.45 -25.89 -18.01
C ALA A 263 -6.77 -25.92 -17.22
N ARG A 264 -7.58 -24.85 -17.31
CA ARG A 264 -9.00 -24.89 -17.73
C ARG A 264 -9.79 -23.62 -17.36
N ARG A 265 -10.37 -23.01 -18.41
CA ARG A 265 -11.45 -22.00 -18.44
C ARG A 265 -11.14 -20.62 -17.86
N GLU A 266 -10.10 -19.95 -18.38
CA GLU A 266 -10.22 -18.49 -18.49
C GLU A 266 -11.31 -18.22 -19.53
N THR A 267 -12.43 -17.65 -19.10
CA THR A 267 -13.36 -17.00 -20.02
C THR A 267 -12.55 -15.90 -20.72
N ASP A 268 -12.58 -15.84 -22.06
CA ASP A 268 -11.88 -14.87 -22.94
C ASP A 268 -12.37 -13.42 -22.73
N LEU A 269 -12.45 -12.99 -21.48
CA LEU A 269 -12.94 -11.71 -21.06
C LEU A 269 -11.75 -10.76 -20.91
N PRO A 270 -11.77 -9.61 -21.60
CA PRO A 270 -10.63 -8.71 -21.64
C PRO A 270 -10.32 -8.20 -20.22
N LEU A 271 -9.08 -8.38 -19.76
CA LEU A 271 -8.65 -7.96 -18.43
C LEU A 271 -8.50 -6.44 -18.27
N LEU A 272 -8.38 -5.72 -19.37
CA LEU A 272 -8.17 -4.28 -19.40
C LEU A 272 -9.12 -3.69 -20.43
N ILE A 273 -10.07 -2.90 -19.96
CA ILE A 273 -11.11 -2.31 -20.82
C ILE A 273 -11.36 -0.85 -20.46
N ASP A 274 -11.91 -0.09 -21.40
CA ASP A 274 -12.50 1.23 -21.13
C ASP A 274 -14.01 1.12 -20.84
N ALA A 275 -14.63 2.27 -20.52
CA ALA A 275 -16.05 2.29 -20.17
C ALA A 275 -16.98 1.93 -21.35
N ALA A 276 -16.56 2.18 -22.59
CA ALA A 276 -17.35 1.83 -23.78
C ALA A 276 -17.27 0.32 -24.04
N GLU A 277 -16.08 -0.27 -23.88
CA GLU A 277 -15.86 -1.71 -23.94
C GLU A 277 -16.63 -2.45 -22.82
N LEU A 278 -16.67 -1.89 -21.60
CA LEU A 278 -17.52 -2.43 -20.53
C LEU A 278 -19.01 -2.38 -20.88
N GLN A 279 -19.47 -1.29 -21.47
CA GLN A 279 -20.87 -1.17 -21.90
C GLN A 279 -21.20 -2.17 -23.01
N ALA A 280 -20.29 -2.38 -23.96
CA ALA A 280 -20.45 -3.41 -25.00
C ALA A 280 -20.52 -4.80 -24.36
N LEU A 281 -19.62 -5.09 -23.43
CA LEU A 281 -19.59 -6.36 -22.70
C LEU A 281 -20.89 -6.62 -21.93
N ALA A 282 -21.43 -5.61 -21.23
CA ALA A 282 -22.70 -5.72 -20.53
C ALA A 282 -23.88 -6.06 -21.44
N ARG A 283 -23.80 -5.73 -22.74
CA ARG A 283 -24.85 -6.02 -23.73
C ARG A 283 -24.68 -7.36 -24.42
N SER A 284 -23.46 -7.88 -24.52
CA SER A 284 -23.14 -9.07 -25.31
C SER A 284 -22.72 -10.28 -24.49
N SER A 285 -22.36 -10.10 -23.21
CA SER A 285 -21.81 -11.19 -22.40
C SER A 285 -22.85 -12.30 -22.17
N PRO A 286 -22.54 -13.56 -22.52
CA PRO A 286 -23.43 -14.69 -22.27
C PRO A 286 -23.42 -15.15 -20.79
N VAL A 287 -22.52 -14.61 -19.97
CA VAL A 287 -22.36 -14.95 -18.55
C VAL A 287 -22.46 -13.69 -17.71
N SER A 288 -23.05 -13.81 -16.51
CA SER A 288 -23.04 -12.73 -15.52
C SER A 288 -21.61 -12.40 -15.09
N PHE A 289 -21.37 -11.17 -14.67
CA PHE A 289 -20.08 -10.76 -14.13
C PHE A 289 -20.25 -9.70 -13.04
N LEU A 290 -19.24 -9.55 -12.20
CA LEU A 290 -19.24 -8.60 -11.10
C LEU A 290 -18.52 -7.31 -11.48
N VAL A 291 -19.04 -6.19 -10.99
CA VAL A 291 -18.40 -4.87 -11.09
C VAL A 291 -18.18 -4.32 -9.69
N MET A 292 -16.91 -4.09 -9.34
CA MET A 292 -16.49 -3.44 -8.10
C MET A 292 -16.25 -1.95 -8.36
N ALA A 293 -17.03 -1.08 -7.73
CA ALA A 293 -16.89 0.37 -7.87
C ALA A 293 -16.77 1.04 -6.50
N ARG A 294 -16.01 2.14 -6.39
CA ARG A 294 -16.08 2.99 -5.20
C ARG A 294 -17.52 3.48 -5.01
N ASN A 295 -17.95 3.68 -3.77
CA ASN A 295 -19.31 4.15 -3.45
C ASN A 295 -19.67 5.44 -4.21
N THR A 296 -18.69 6.32 -4.45
CA THR A 296 -18.86 7.56 -5.22
C THR A 296 -19.04 7.36 -6.73
N HIS A 297 -18.68 6.20 -7.27
CA HIS A 297 -18.73 5.86 -8.70
C HIS A 297 -19.83 4.84 -9.03
N VAL A 298 -20.57 4.32 -8.05
CA VAL A 298 -21.63 3.31 -8.26
C VAL A 298 -22.68 3.81 -9.25
N ALA A 299 -23.17 5.05 -9.10
CA ALA A 299 -24.16 5.62 -10.03
C ALA A 299 -23.66 5.66 -11.48
N GLN A 300 -22.37 5.96 -11.67
CA GLN A 300 -21.75 5.99 -12.99
C GLN A 300 -21.53 4.58 -13.55
N ALA A 301 -21.13 3.63 -12.70
CA ALA A 301 -20.99 2.23 -13.06
C ALA A 301 -22.34 1.65 -13.53
N VAL A 302 -23.40 1.85 -12.76
CA VAL A 302 -24.78 1.41 -13.10
C VAL A 302 -25.24 2.06 -14.41
N LYS A 303 -24.99 3.36 -14.62
CA LYS A 303 -25.30 4.04 -15.89
C LYS A 303 -24.54 3.45 -17.08
N THR A 304 -23.30 2.99 -16.87
CA THR A 304 -22.46 2.41 -17.92
C THR A 304 -22.96 1.03 -18.35
N VAL A 305 -23.23 0.15 -17.38
CA VAL A 305 -23.69 -1.23 -17.65
C VAL A 305 -25.19 -1.32 -17.93
N GLY A 306 -25.97 -0.33 -17.50
CA GLY A 306 -27.41 -0.20 -17.76
C GLY A 306 -28.31 -1.09 -16.88
N ARG A 307 -27.87 -2.30 -16.55
CA ARG A 307 -28.56 -3.22 -15.64
C ARG A 307 -27.56 -3.79 -14.65
N ALA A 308 -27.82 -3.60 -13.35
CA ALA A 308 -27.01 -4.19 -12.31
C ALA A 308 -27.78 -4.31 -10.99
N ASP A 309 -27.56 -5.41 -10.29
CA ASP A 309 -28.10 -5.65 -8.96
C ASP A 309 -27.02 -5.40 -7.91
N LEU A 310 -27.38 -4.67 -6.85
CA LEU A 310 -26.44 -4.36 -5.77
C LEU A 310 -26.36 -5.55 -4.81
N LEU A 311 -25.24 -6.29 -4.84
CA LEU A 311 -25.06 -7.47 -3.98
C LEU A 311 -24.69 -7.07 -2.55
N TRP A 312 -23.62 -6.29 -2.38
CA TRP A 312 -23.22 -5.78 -1.07
C TRP A 312 -22.44 -4.47 -1.16
N THR A 313 -22.50 -3.71 -0.08
CA THR A 313 -21.82 -2.42 0.08
C THR A 313 -20.96 -2.44 1.33
N THR A 314 -19.76 -1.87 1.21
CA THR A 314 -18.81 -1.65 2.30
C THR A 314 -18.56 -0.15 2.47
N TRP A 315 -17.64 0.23 3.37
CA TRP A 315 -17.40 1.64 3.68
C TRP A 315 -16.87 2.44 2.48
N ASP A 316 -16.06 1.84 1.58
CA ASP A 316 -15.44 2.54 0.44
C ASP A 316 -15.85 2.03 -0.96
N TYR A 317 -16.43 0.84 -1.08
CA TYR A 317 -16.85 0.27 -2.36
C TYR A 317 -18.10 -0.62 -2.25
N SER A 318 -18.74 -0.81 -3.40
CA SER A 318 -19.87 -1.72 -3.61
C SER A 318 -19.53 -2.74 -4.70
N ILE A 319 -20.15 -3.92 -4.59
CA ILE A 319 -20.13 -4.96 -5.63
C ILE A 319 -21.50 -5.02 -6.27
N LEU A 320 -21.51 -4.95 -7.60
CA LEU A 320 -22.66 -5.01 -8.46
C LEU A 320 -22.60 -6.32 -9.26
N GLU A 321 -23.71 -7.03 -9.39
CA GLU A 321 -23.86 -8.09 -10.38
C GLU A 321 -24.44 -7.51 -11.67
N VAL A 322 -23.79 -7.79 -12.79
CA VAL A 322 -24.33 -7.53 -14.12
C VAL A 322 -24.84 -8.86 -14.67
N PRO A 323 -26.15 -9.01 -14.90
CA PRO A 323 -26.71 -10.27 -15.40
C PRO A 323 -26.25 -10.53 -16.83
N ALA A 324 -26.23 -11.81 -17.23
CA ALA A 324 -26.01 -12.20 -18.62
C ALA A 324 -26.96 -11.46 -19.59
N ALA A 325 -26.47 -11.17 -20.79
CA ALA A 325 -27.27 -10.63 -21.86
C ALA A 325 -28.44 -11.58 -22.16
N ARG A 326 -29.67 -11.04 -22.22
CA ARG A 326 -30.85 -11.84 -22.57
C ARG A 326 -30.66 -12.40 -23.98
N SER A 327 -30.81 -13.70 -24.15
CA SER A 327 -30.93 -14.27 -25.50
C SER A 327 -32.22 -13.74 -26.14
N GLU A 328 -32.22 -13.49 -27.45
CA GLU A 328 -33.40 -13.03 -28.19
C GLU A 328 -34.59 -14.02 -28.17
N GLY A 329 -34.53 -15.12 -27.39
CA GLY A 329 -35.57 -16.14 -27.28
C GLY A 329 -36.57 -16.01 -26.12
N ASP A 330 -36.27 -15.22 -25.07
CA ASP A 330 -37.13 -15.12 -23.86
C ASP A 330 -38.20 -14.02 -23.95
N ALA A 331 -38.42 -13.47 -25.14
CA ALA A 331 -39.50 -12.53 -25.43
C ALA A 331 -40.52 -13.19 -26.38
N LYS A 332 -41.22 -14.21 -25.89
CA LYS A 332 -42.50 -14.66 -26.44
C LYS A 332 -43.46 -15.05 -25.32
#